data_AF-A0A7C5U625-F1
#
_entry.id   AF-A0A7C5U625-F1
#
_cell.length_a   1.000
_cell.length_b   1.000
_cell.length_c   1.000
_cell.angle_alpha   90.00
_cell.angle_beta   90.00
_cell.angle_gamma   90.00
#
_symmetry.space_group_name_H-M   'P 1'
#
loop_
_entity.id
_entity.type
_entity.pdbx_description
1 polymer ?
#
loop_
_entity_poly.entity_id
_entity_poly.type
_entity_poly.pdbx_seq_one_letter_code
_entity_poly.pdbx_strand_id
1 'polypeptide(L)'
;AIVEMYNQVGPFNESTMKGLIIRILVLPNNVSGHEKALEFIASVDKNIPVALMSQYIPHFYAKNDELIGRKITKAEYEGALDKLIELDLDGWMQLDEKERVTTFSINWRMNK
;
A
#
# COMPACT_ATOMS: atom_id res chain seq x y z
N ALA A 1 -17.54 -2.84 -7.82
CA ALA A 1 -17.34 -3.61 -6.57
C ALA A 1 -17.02 -2.68 -5.38
N ILE A 2 -15.95 -1.88 -5.42
CA ILE A 2 -15.55 -1.01 -4.29
C ILE A 2 -16.68 -0.07 -3.82
N VAL A 3 -17.41 0.56 -4.75
CA VAL A 3 -18.55 1.43 -4.41
C VAL A 3 -19.62 0.68 -3.61
N GLU A 4 -19.92 -0.57 -3.98
CA GLU A 4 -20.90 -1.38 -3.28
C GLU A 4 -20.40 -1.80 -1.89
N MET A 5 -19.11 -2.13 -1.76
CA MET A 5 -18.49 -2.38 -0.46
C MET A 5 -18.57 -1.14 0.44
N TYR A 6 -18.28 0.03 -0.11
CA TYR A 6 -18.41 1.30 0.58
C TYR A 6 -19.86 1.56 1.02
N ASN A 7 -20.86 1.34 0.16
CA ASN A 7 -22.26 1.51 0.53
C ASN A 7 -22.72 0.59 1.67
N GLN A 8 -22.11 -0.58 1.81
CA GLN A 8 -22.47 -1.56 2.85
C GLN A 8 -21.86 -1.26 4.21
N VAL A 9 -20.62 -0.74 4.26
CA VAL A 9 -19.89 -0.59 5.54
C VAL A 9 -19.40 0.84 5.83
N GLY A 10 -19.45 1.74 4.86
CA GLY A 10 -18.93 3.11 4.97
C GLY A 10 -17.42 3.20 5.09
N PRO A 11 -16.87 4.39 5.40
CA PRO A 11 -15.45 4.54 5.72
C PRO A 11 -15.12 3.85 7.04
N PHE A 12 -13.85 3.44 7.22
CA PHE A 12 -13.41 2.79 8.44
C PHE A 12 -13.57 3.69 9.67
N ASN A 13 -14.15 3.13 10.73
CA ASN A 13 -14.37 3.77 12.01
C ASN A 13 -13.73 2.92 13.13
N GLU A 14 -12.69 3.48 13.74
CA GLU A 14 -11.90 2.84 14.79
C GLU A 14 -12.73 2.48 16.04
N SER A 15 -13.72 3.29 16.42
CA SER A 15 -14.56 3.02 17.60
C SER A 15 -15.43 1.76 17.44
N THR A 16 -15.78 1.43 16.19
CA THR A 16 -16.62 0.26 15.87
C THR A 16 -15.84 -0.89 15.24
N MET A 17 -14.56 -0.67 14.93
CA MET A 17 -13.70 -1.58 14.17
C MET A 17 -14.37 -2.09 12.89
N LYS A 18 -15.12 -1.23 12.22
CA LYS A 18 -15.89 -1.52 10.99
C LYS A 18 -15.67 -0.46 9.93
N GLY A 19 -15.84 -0.85 8.68
CA GLY A 19 -15.78 0.02 7.52
C GLY A 19 -14.67 -0.36 6.55
N LEU A 20 -14.51 0.46 5.51
CA LEU A 20 -13.62 0.20 4.39
C LEU A 20 -12.26 0.89 4.59
N ILE A 21 -11.18 0.14 4.43
CA ILE A 21 -9.81 0.64 4.29
C ILE A 21 -9.28 0.17 2.93
N ILE A 22 -8.65 1.06 2.16
CA ILE A 22 -8.06 0.70 0.87
C ILE A 22 -6.54 0.68 0.99
N ARG A 23 -5.93 -0.45 0.63
CA ARG A 23 -4.47 -0.62 0.62
C ARG A 23 -3.97 -0.62 -0.81
N ILE A 24 -3.05 0.28 -1.14
CA ILE A 24 -2.43 0.37 -2.46
C ILE A 24 -0.96 -0.01 -2.33
N LEU A 25 -0.55 -0.99 -3.14
CA LEU A 25 0.85 -1.34 -3.31
C LEU A 25 1.42 -0.50 -4.45
N VAL A 26 2.39 0.35 -4.14
CA VAL A 26 3.10 1.12 -5.17
C VAL A 26 4.04 0.17 -5.90
N LEU A 27 3.98 0.17 -7.24
CA LEU A 27 4.81 -0.65 -8.11
C LEU A 27 5.81 0.23 -8.86
N PRO A 28 6.97 -0.34 -9.24
CA PRO A 28 7.95 0.39 -10.05
C PRO A 28 7.35 0.78 -11.40
N ASN A 29 7.91 1.84 -12.00
CA ASN A 29 7.54 2.39 -13.30
C ASN A 29 6.07 2.83 -13.41
N ASN A 30 5.42 3.14 -12.27
CA ASN A 30 4.01 3.51 -12.20
C ASN A 30 3.06 2.49 -12.88
N VAL A 31 3.45 1.22 -12.93
CA VAL A 31 2.69 0.17 -13.64
C VAL A 31 1.35 -0.10 -12.93
N SER A 32 1.28 0.14 -11.61
CA SER A 32 0.03 0.00 -10.85
C SER A 32 -1.01 1.06 -11.17
N GLY A 33 -0.65 2.17 -11.83
CA GLY A 33 -1.55 3.28 -12.07
C GLY A 33 -2.14 3.86 -10.78
N HIS A 34 -1.30 3.97 -9.74
CA HIS A 34 -1.74 4.37 -8.40
C HIS A 34 -2.39 5.75 -8.39
N GLU A 35 -1.99 6.67 -9.27
CA GLU A 35 -2.64 7.97 -9.47
C GLU A 35 -4.14 7.82 -9.78
N LYS A 36 -4.48 7.01 -10.80
CA LYS A 36 -5.88 6.77 -11.19
C LYS A 36 -6.67 6.07 -10.09
N ALA A 37 -6.01 5.18 -9.34
CA ALA A 37 -6.63 4.52 -8.21
C ALA A 37 -6.96 5.52 -7.09
N LEU A 38 -6.03 6.42 -6.76
CA LEU A 38 -6.25 7.48 -5.77
C LEU A 38 -7.35 8.45 -6.21
N GLU A 39 -7.35 8.87 -7.48
CA GLU A 39 -8.39 9.72 -8.06
C GLU A 39 -9.77 9.06 -7.98
N PHE A 40 -9.85 7.75 -8.26
CA PHE A 40 -11.08 6.99 -8.11
C PHE A 40 -11.56 6.96 -6.65
N ILE A 41 -10.67 6.73 -5.69
CA ILE A 41 -11.04 6.71 -4.27
C ILE A 41 -11.55 8.07 -3.82
N ALA A 42 -10.85 9.15 -4.17
CA ALA A 42 -11.26 10.51 -3.88
C ALA A 42 -12.63 10.87 -4.49
N SER A 43 -12.98 10.27 -5.64
CA SER A 43 -14.29 10.43 -6.26
C SER A 43 -15.43 9.69 -5.54
N VAL A 44 -15.10 8.63 -4.79
CA VAL A 44 -16.09 7.87 -4.00
C VAL A 44 -16.34 8.58 -2.67
N ASP A 45 -15.31 8.73 -1.86
CA ASP A 45 -15.33 9.52 -0.62
C ASP A 45 -13.88 9.72 -0.14
N LYS A 46 -13.55 10.96 0.21
CA LYS A 46 -12.23 11.32 0.74
C LYS A 46 -11.98 10.81 2.16
N ASN A 47 -13.05 10.51 2.91
CA ASN A 47 -12.95 9.97 4.26
C ASN A 47 -12.57 8.49 4.28
N ILE A 48 -12.44 7.82 3.14
CA ILE A 48 -11.97 6.44 3.07
C ILE A 48 -10.47 6.44 3.35
N PRO A 49 -10.00 5.84 4.44
CA PRO A 49 -8.59 5.83 4.74
C PRO A 49 -7.82 4.97 3.74
N VAL A 50 -6.75 5.54 3.20
CA VAL A 50 -5.85 4.91 2.23
C VAL A 50 -4.52 4.57 2.88
N ALA A 51 -4.11 3.31 2.76
CA ALA A 51 -2.81 2.85 3.21
C ALA A 51 -1.87 2.63 2.00
N LEU A 52 -0.89 3.51 1.83
CA LEU A 52 0.12 3.41 0.79
C LEU A 52 1.30 2.55 1.24
N MET A 53 1.54 1.46 0.54
CA MET A 53 2.57 0.48 0.88
C MET A 53 3.74 0.52 -0.11
N SER A 54 4.96 0.65 0.43
CA SER A 54 6.23 0.62 -0.31
C SER A 54 6.86 -0.78 -0.42
N GLN A 55 6.16 -1.81 0.05
CA GLN A 55 6.73 -3.14 0.32
C GLN A 55 6.83 -4.07 -0.89
N TYR A 56 6.93 -3.54 -2.11
CA TYR A 56 7.05 -4.37 -3.29
C TYR A 56 8.44 -5.02 -3.36
N ILE A 57 8.48 -6.36 -3.36
CA ILE A 57 9.69 -7.16 -3.51
C ILE A 57 9.47 -8.12 -4.68
N PRO A 58 10.24 -7.98 -5.79
CA PRO A 58 10.10 -8.88 -6.92
C PRO A 58 10.54 -10.31 -6.53
N HIS A 59 9.64 -11.27 -6.73
CA HIS A 59 9.85 -12.68 -6.43
C HIS A 59 9.80 -13.54 -7.69
N PHE A 60 10.59 -14.62 -7.72
CA PHE A 60 10.67 -15.58 -8.82
C PHE A 60 10.84 -14.90 -10.19
N TYR A 61 9.95 -15.20 -11.13
CA TYR A 61 9.96 -14.69 -12.50
C TYR A 61 9.77 -13.18 -12.59
N ALA A 62 9.17 -12.53 -11.59
CA ALA A 62 9.01 -11.08 -11.60
C ALA A 62 10.37 -10.37 -11.66
N LYS A 63 11.45 -10.96 -11.12
CA LYS A 63 12.80 -10.37 -11.20
C LYS A 63 13.33 -10.21 -12.63
N ASN A 64 12.83 -11.02 -13.56
CA ASN A 64 13.23 -10.97 -14.96
C ASN A 64 12.30 -10.07 -15.79
N ASP A 65 11.29 -9.47 -15.16
CA ASP A 65 10.37 -8.56 -15.80
C ASP A 65 10.99 -7.15 -15.87
N GLU A 66 10.98 -6.53 -17.04
CA GLU A 66 11.59 -5.22 -17.26
C GLU A 66 10.84 -4.09 -16.52
N LEU A 67 9.53 -4.28 -16.30
CA LEU A 67 8.66 -3.28 -15.69
C LEU A 67 8.57 -3.45 -14.18
N ILE A 68 8.51 -4.68 -13.68
CA ILE A 68 8.32 -4.95 -12.25
C ILE A 68 9.50 -5.69 -11.59
N GLY A 69 10.60 -5.96 -12.29
CA GLY A 69 11.72 -6.73 -11.75
C GLY A 69 12.61 -6.04 -10.73
N ARG A 70 12.28 -4.81 -10.34
CA ARG A 70 13.00 -4.04 -9.31
C ARG A 70 12.11 -3.63 -8.16
N LYS A 71 12.72 -3.27 -7.04
CA LYS A 71 12.04 -2.56 -5.96
C LYS A 71 11.67 -1.15 -6.43
N ILE A 72 10.66 -0.58 -5.77
CA ILE A 72 10.35 0.83 -5.96
C ILE A 72 11.48 1.71 -5.43
N THR A 73 11.68 2.85 -6.06
CA THR A 73 12.56 3.92 -5.59
C THR A 73 11.81 4.80 -4.60
N LYS A 74 12.57 5.53 -3.77
CA LYS A 74 12.01 6.52 -2.85
C LYS A 74 11.18 7.58 -3.60
N ALA A 75 11.69 8.07 -4.74
CA ALA A 75 11.02 9.07 -5.56
C ALA A 75 9.66 8.58 -6.10
N GLU A 76 9.53 7.31 -6.48
CA GLU A 76 8.25 6.74 -6.90
C GLU A 76 7.25 6.63 -5.76
N TYR A 77 7.72 6.32 -4.55
CA TYR A 77 6.87 6.32 -3.37
C TYR A 77 6.46 7.73 -2.96
N GLU A 78 7.39 8.69 -2.99
CA GLU A 78 7.14 10.11 -2.75
C GLU A 78 6.14 10.68 -3.75
N GLY A 79 6.23 10.34 -5.04
CA GLY A 79 5.23 10.77 -6.03
C GLY A 79 3.82 10.24 -5.74
N ALA A 80 3.70 9.02 -5.22
CA ALA A 80 2.41 8.47 -4.79
C ALA A 80 1.86 9.19 -3.53
N LEU A 81 2.75 9.57 -2.61
CA LEU A 81 2.39 10.35 -1.42
C LEU A 81 1.93 11.76 -1.78
N ASP A 82 2.67 12.44 -2.67
CA ASP A 82 2.35 13.78 -3.14
C ASP A 82 0.96 13.80 -3.78
N LYS A 83 0.63 12.78 -4.58
CA LYS A 83 -0.71 12.65 -5.19
C LYS A 83 -1.80 12.41 -4.14
N LEU A 84 -1.53 11.61 -3.12
CA LEU A 84 -2.47 11.37 -2.03
C LEU A 84 -2.75 12.66 -1.25
N ILE A 85 -1.71 13.45 -0.97
CA ILE A 85 -1.81 14.76 -0.31
C ILE A 85 -2.56 15.76 -1.20
N GLU A 86 -2.26 15.81 -2.50
CA GLU A 86 -2.93 16.68 -3.48
C GLU A 86 -4.45 16.42 -3.52
N LEU A 87 -4.85 15.15 -3.42
CA LEU A 87 -6.25 14.74 -3.45
C LEU A 87 -6.98 14.91 -2.11
N ASP A 88 -6.27 15.33 -1.05
CA ASP A 88 -6.82 15.52 0.30
C ASP A 88 -7.43 14.21 0.84
N LEU A 89 -6.68 13.12 0.66
CA LEU A 89 -7.01 11.80 1.18
C LEU A 89 -6.26 11.56 2.49
N ASP A 90 -6.92 10.94 3.47
CA ASP A 90 -6.30 10.57 4.74
C ASP A 90 -5.89 9.09 4.76
N GLY A 91 -4.95 8.74 5.65
CA GLY A 91 -4.65 7.35 5.96
C GLY A 91 -3.23 7.09 6.44
N TRP A 92 -2.71 5.91 6.11
CA TRP A 92 -1.42 5.44 6.63
C TRP A 92 -0.34 5.45 5.55
N MET A 93 0.77 6.11 5.89
CA MET A 93 1.96 6.19 5.07
C MET A 93 3.08 5.43 5.76
N GLN A 94 3.83 4.66 4.99
CA GLN A 94 4.98 3.93 5.48
C GLN A 94 6.25 4.70 5.12
N LEU A 95 6.75 5.50 6.06
CA LEU A 95 8.06 6.14 5.94
C LEU A 95 9.15 5.07 5.96
N ASP A 96 10.23 5.29 5.21
CA ASP A 96 11.30 4.31 4.93
C ASP A 96 12.18 3.92 6.14
N GLU A 97 11.71 4.12 7.38
CA GLU A 97 12.31 3.56 8.58
C GLU A 97 12.00 2.06 8.68
N LYS A 98 12.59 1.28 7.78
CA LYS A 98 12.83 -0.15 8.05
C LYS A 98 14.09 -0.25 8.90
N GLU A 99 13.95 -0.20 10.22
CA GLU A 99 14.89 -0.92 11.07
C GLU A 99 14.94 -2.36 10.54
N ARG A 100 16.13 -2.84 10.20
CA ARG A 100 16.32 -4.22 9.78
C ARG A 100 16.03 -5.09 11.00
N VAL A 101 14.78 -5.54 11.15
CA VAL A 101 14.48 -6.61 12.09
C VAL A 101 15.03 -7.87 11.44
N THR A 102 16.32 -8.14 11.66
CA THR A 102 16.95 -9.38 11.23
C THR A 102 16.27 -10.50 12.00
N THR A 103 15.40 -11.25 11.35
CA THR A 103 14.86 -12.48 11.92
C THR A 103 16.03 -13.44 12.13
N PHE A 104 16.37 -13.71 13.39
CA PHE A 104 17.25 -14.81 13.72
C PHE A 104 16.51 -16.12 13.43
N SER A 105 17.13 -17.01 12.66
CA SER A 105 16.62 -18.38 12.49
C SER A 105 16.63 -19.08 13.85
N ILE A 106 15.46 -19.35 14.42
CA ILE A 106 15.36 -20.20 15.61
C ILE A 106 15.76 -21.62 15.18
N ASN A 107 16.84 -22.14 15.74
CA ASN A 107 17.31 -23.49 15.47
C ASN A 107 16.41 -24.50 16.21
N TRP A 108 15.32 -24.92 15.57
CA TRP A 108 14.29 -25.81 16.13
C TRP A 108 14.77 -27.22 16.51
N ARG A 109 16.05 -27.55 16.26
CA ARG A 109 16.66 -28.87 16.54
C ARG A 109 17.23 -29.02 17.95
N MET A 110 17.12 -28.01 18.82
CA MET A 110 17.63 -28.05 20.19
C MET A 110 16.53 -28.39 21.21
N ASN A 111 15.77 -29.45 20.95
CA ASN A 111 14.96 -30.15 21.96
C ASN A 111 14.66 -31.57 21.46
N LYS A 112 15.65 -32.44 21.62
CA LYS A 112 15.48 -33.89 21.72
C LYS A 112 16.35 -34.39 22.85
#